data_AF-A0A1H6J5Y0-F1
#
_entry.id   AF-A0A1H6J5Y0-F1
#
_cell.length_a   1.000
_cell.length_b   1.000
_cell.length_c   1.000
_cell.angle_alpha   90.00
_cell.angle_beta   90.00
_cell.angle_gamma   90.00
#
_symmetry.space_group_name_H-M   'P 1'
#
loop_
_entity.id
_entity.type
_entity.pdbx_description
1 polymer ?
#
loop_
_entity_poly.entity_id
_entity_poly.type
_entity_poly.pdbx_seq_one_letter_code
_entity_poly.pdbx_strand_id
1 'polypeptide(L)'
;MEVKYKMLKAAAVLSAACSIAACGGGSDSSTDTAPVSFTVTATAGAGGTISPGDRAVTTGQSTSFTVSANDGYAIASVTGCGGTLNGATFTTASISAACTVTAGFEQLPVATSLLNGKVIDGYVSGATVWLDINGNGVPDENEPSTVSITAGDYALELTEEQRACVPYATLYVDVPVGAVDEDSGEVTAAYQMARPAQFQPLDEAALLHISPLTSVLWQQVQAQLSNNGQQSLSCAALMANSELGVQISNEVKDIIQTTVSKYNIAADKIFADFIAADDEASYQLAQSIVKGLKATYAYKQQLRQQHPTANYIRSQFYQGSDIDNKNAYPQAWYRDTMLSFDTGYSTELVKMNNELTEVVREIYLRENIKTTWGDGVLSQTKDIYSYGGDDAEYSCTNSEAVSVIVNGISYGLSNDGSSATAASVAQCVNTSFSNGPYKYYSVDYVENAVGYHTRFVIAADTAEYQTFVQWRDLKTKAETLDLADLTTHLNNSGYKFDEEVLLDVSSWHKRSTDDRTTNRVQVGKFSDQPWEKLVYQANGTYSKTCSTDNGQSWVACN
;
A
#
# COMPACT_ATOMS: atom_id res chain seq x y z
N MET A 1 38.12 7.10 -21.00
CA MET A 1 39.04 8.26 -21.06
C MET A 1 39.53 8.47 -19.63
N GLU A 2 40.59 7.74 -19.26
CA GLU A 2 41.21 7.80 -17.93
C GLU A 2 42.27 8.90 -17.90
N VAL A 3 42.36 9.67 -16.82
CA VAL A 3 43.55 10.47 -16.52
C VAL A 3 44.05 10.10 -15.12
N LYS A 4 45.21 9.42 -15.13
CA LYS A 4 46.08 9.10 -14.00
C LYS A 4 47.00 10.28 -13.69
N TYR A 5 47.33 10.54 -12.42
CA TYR A 5 48.63 11.08 -11.98
C TYR A 5 48.89 10.65 -10.52
N LYS A 6 49.67 9.58 -10.27
CA LYS A 6 51.13 9.51 -10.02
C LYS A 6 51.61 10.15 -8.70
N MET A 7 51.81 9.28 -7.70
CA MET A 7 52.64 9.50 -6.50
C MET A 7 54.14 9.52 -6.85
N LEU A 8 54.93 10.31 -6.13
CA LEU A 8 56.39 10.22 -6.08
C LEU A 8 56.88 10.05 -4.63
N LYS A 9 57.73 9.03 -4.43
CA LYS A 9 58.57 8.78 -3.26
C LYS A 9 59.97 9.39 -3.48
N ALA A 10 60.61 9.88 -2.42
CA ALA A 10 62.07 9.93 -2.26
C ALA A 10 62.38 10.16 -0.76
N ALA A 11 62.96 9.22 -0.02
CA ALA A 11 64.35 8.72 0.00
C ALA A 11 65.17 9.41 1.11
N ALA A 12 65.54 8.60 2.10
CA ALA A 12 66.42 8.93 3.22
C ALA A 12 67.90 8.93 2.79
N VAL A 13 68.72 9.79 3.39
CA VAL A 13 70.17 9.63 3.43
C VAL A 13 70.71 9.98 4.82
N LEU A 14 71.36 9.00 5.41
CA LEU A 14 72.17 9.01 6.62
C LEU A 14 73.62 9.31 6.20
N SER A 15 74.35 10.18 6.89
CA SER A 15 75.80 10.33 6.66
C SER A 15 76.57 10.61 7.95
N ALA A 16 77.68 9.89 8.07
CA ALA A 16 78.51 9.67 9.26
C ALA A 16 79.57 10.75 9.52
N ALA A 17 80.14 10.69 10.72
CA ALA A 17 81.26 11.48 11.23
C ALA A 17 82.62 11.13 10.61
N CYS A 18 83.54 12.09 10.54
CA CYS A 18 84.98 11.88 10.73
C CYS A 18 85.73 13.22 10.99
N SER A 19 86.88 13.12 11.63
CA SER A 19 87.58 14.14 12.41
C SER A 19 88.92 14.59 11.78
N ILE A 20 89.43 15.76 12.23
CA ILE A 20 90.84 16.13 12.60
C ILE A 20 91.38 17.45 11.97
N ALA A 21 91.69 18.40 12.88
CA ALA A 21 92.75 19.46 12.96
C ALA A 21 93.05 20.42 11.77
N ALA A 22 93.54 21.66 11.90
CA ALA A 22 94.27 22.39 12.95
C ALA A 22 94.27 23.94 12.72
N CYS A 23 94.51 24.70 13.80
CA CYS A 23 95.27 25.98 13.94
C CYS A 23 94.70 27.38 13.56
N GLY A 24 94.90 28.33 14.49
CA GLY A 24 94.88 29.81 14.33
C GLY A 24 93.55 30.46 14.74
N GLY A 25 93.41 31.32 15.75
CA GLY A 25 94.31 32.31 16.35
C GLY A 25 93.70 33.70 16.13
N GLY A 26 93.27 34.41 17.19
CA GLY A 26 92.87 35.81 17.10
C GLY A 26 91.62 36.18 17.90
N SER A 27 91.84 36.94 18.97
CA SER A 27 90.90 37.55 19.90
C SER A 27 89.96 38.59 19.28
N ASP A 28 88.67 38.55 19.61
CA ASP A 28 87.91 39.76 19.96
C ASP A 28 86.65 39.44 20.77
N SER A 29 86.45 40.21 21.84
CA SER A 29 85.29 40.14 22.73
C SER A 29 84.06 40.70 22.02
N SER A 30 83.07 39.84 21.76
CA SER A 30 81.68 40.27 21.61
C SER A 30 80.83 39.45 22.58
N THR A 31 80.15 40.12 23.49
CA THR A 31 79.14 39.52 24.38
C THR A 31 77.94 39.13 23.55
N ASP A 32 77.95 37.92 23.00
CA ASP A 32 76.80 37.28 22.37
C ASP A 32 75.84 36.78 23.46
N THR A 33 74.91 37.64 23.89
CA THR A 33 73.75 37.20 24.64
C THR A 33 72.81 36.47 23.70
N ALA A 34 72.79 35.13 23.78
CA ALA A 34 71.84 34.31 23.02
C ALA A 34 70.40 34.86 23.16
N PRO A 35 69.64 34.99 22.06
CA PRO A 35 68.31 35.58 22.11
C PRO A 35 67.38 34.71 22.99
N VAL A 36 66.80 35.31 24.02
CA VAL A 36 65.80 34.66 24.87
C VAL A 36 64.53 34.42 24.06
N SER A 37 64.09 33.16 23.99
CA SER A 37 62.83 32.78 23.35
C SER A 37 61.84 32.20 24.38
N PHE A 38 60.56 32.43 24.12
CA PHE A 38 59.45 31.89 24.90
C PHE A 38 58.57 31.03 24.01
N THR A 39 58.11 29.89 24.54
CA THR A 39 57.16 29.03 23.84
C THR A 39 55.75 29.56 24.03
N VAL A 40 55.06 29.78 22.92
CA VAL A 40 53.62 30.02 22.86
C VAL A 40 52.94 28.73 22.48
N THR A 41 52.07 28.21 23.36
CA THR A 41 51.32 26.98 23.12
C THR A 41 49.92 27.32 22.64
N ALA A 42 49.37 26.57 21.69
CA ALA A 42 48.02 26.75 21.18
C ALA A 42 47.17 25.51 21.45
N THR A 43 45.97 25.72 22.00
CA THR A 43 45.01 24.66 22.30
C THR A 43 43.65 25.01 21.70
N ALA A 44 42.94 23.99 21.20
CA ALA A 44 41.60 24.11 20.66
C ALA A 44 40.62 23.29 21.51
N GLY A 45 39.44 23.86 21.78
CA GLY A 45 38.30 23.13 22.32
C GLY A 45 37.65 22.21 21.28
N ALA A 46 36.59 21.50 21.68
CA ALA A 46 35.80 20.69 20.76
C ALA A 46 35.19 21.55 19.63
N GLY A 47 35.06 21.00 18.42
CA GLY A 47 34.44 21.71 17.28
C GLY A 47 35.42 22.38 16.31
N GLY A 48 36.73 22.28 16.51
CA GLY A 48 37.72 22.78 15.56
C GLY A 48 39.16 22.50 15.95
N THR A 49 40.09 23.17 15.26
CA THR A 49 41.54 23.01 15.44
C THR A 49 42.27 24.35 15.43
N ILE A 50 43.45 24.40 16.06
CA ILE A 50 44.38 25.53 16.00
C ILE A 50 45.77 25.00 15.64
N SER A 51 46.45 25.65 14.71
CA SER A 51 47.75 25.21 14.18
C SER A 51 48.69 26.38 13.95
N PRO A 52 49.99 26.24 14.24
CA PRO A 52 50.65 25.07 14.87
C PRO A 52 50.30 24.93 16.36
N GLY A 53 50.50 23.75 16.95
CA GLY A 53 50.22 23.49 18.37
C GLY A 53 51.12 24.25 19.34
N ASP A 54 52.31 24.68 18.88
CA ASP A 54 53.21 25.56 19.62
C ASP A 54 54.19 26.29 18.68
N ARG A 55 54.77 27.39 19.16
CA ARG A 55 55.85 28.13 18.50
C ARG A 55 56.82 28.70 19.53
N ALA A 56 58.13 28.56 19.29
CA ALA A 56 59.15 29.33 20.00
C ALA A 56 59.29 30.73 19.35
N VAL A 57 59.14 31.78 20.14
CA VAL A 57 59.16 33.18 19.69
C VAL A 57 60.22 33.96 20.45
N THR A 58 61.10 34.68 19.74
CA THR A 58 62.10 35.55 20.37
C THR A 58 61.42 36.69 21.12
N THR A 59 61.95 37.05 22.29
CA THR A 59 61.42 38.15 23.12
C THR A 59 61.18 39.43 22.31
N GLY A 60 60.01 40.04 22.48
CA GLY A 60 59.57 41.25 21.77
C GLY A 60 58.95 41.02 20.39
N GLN A 61 59.02 39.82 19.83
CA GLN A 61 58.36 39.47 18.55
C GLN A 61 56.94 38.92 18.76
N SER A 62 56.13 38.91 17.71
CA SER A 62 54.80 38.30 17.67
C SER A 62 54.78 37.07 16.76
N THR A 63 53.81 36.18 16.95
CA THR A 63 53.56 35.03 16.06
C THR A 63 52.07 34.94 15.71
N SER A 64 51.73 34.17 14.69
CA SER A 64 50.35 33.88 14.31
C SER A 64 50.01 32.40 14.35
N PHE A 65 48.74 32.11 14.62
CA PHE A 65 48.13 30.79 14.58
C PHE A 65 46.92 30.80 13.65
N THR A 66 46.68 29.70 12.94
CA THR A 66 45.49 29.51 12.11
C THR A 66 44.48 28.66 12.86
N VAL A 67 43.24 29.14 12.93
CA VAL A 67 42.10 28.50 13.59
C VAL A 67 41.15 28.02 12.51
N SER A 68 40.79 26.74 12.54
CA SER A 68 39.85 26.13 11.59
C SER A 68 38.71 25.49 12.36
N ALA A 69 37.48 25.98 12.17
CA ALA A 69 36.29 25.30 12.66
C ALA A 69 36.04 24.03 11.83
N ASN A 70 35.47 23.00 12.46
CA ASN A 70 34.95 21.83 11.76
C ASN A 70 33.60 22.16 11.11
N ASP A 71 33.13 21.33 10.17
CA ASP A 71 31.80 21.47 9.60
C ASP A 71 30.71 21.48 10.70
N GLY A 72 29.77 22.41 10.60
CA GLY A 72 28.71 22.62 11.60
C GLY A 72 29.14 23.44 12.83
N TYR A 73 30.35 23.99 12.86
CA TYR A 73 30.85 24.85 13.93
C TYR A 73 31.32 26.22 13.42
N ALA A 74 31.27 27.22 14.29
CA ALA A 74 31.88 28.52 14.09
C ALA A 74 32.93 28.82 15.17
N ILE A 75 33.89 29.71 14.87
CA ILE A 75 34.86 30.18 15.86
C ILE A 75 34.11 31.09 16.85
N ALA A 76 33.90 30.60 18.07
CA ALA A 76 33.19 31.34 19.12
C ALA A 76 34.12 32.35 19.82
N SER A 77 35.37 31.94 20.08
CA SER A 77 36.37 32.82 20.70
C SER A 77 37.79 32.34 20.43
N VAL A 78 38.74 33.27 20.39
CA VAL A 78 40.17 32.95 20.48
C VAL A 78 40.80 33.94 21.43
N THR A 79 41.42 33.45 22.50
CA THR A 79 41.93 34.28 23.61
C THR A 79 43.33 33.84 24.02
N GLY A 80 44.04 34.72 24.72
CA GLY A 80 45.40 34.45 25.23
C GLY A 80 46.51 35.22 24.52
N CYS A 81 47.68 35.29 25.15
CA CYS A 81 48.87 35.99 24.64
C CYS A 81 48.65 37.44 24.16
N GLY A 82 47.63 38.13 24.70
CA GLY A 82 47.28 39.52 24.35
C GLY A 82 46.96 39.76 22.87
N GLY A 83 46.66 38.70 22.11
CA GLY A 83 46.50 38.76 20.65
C GLY A 83 45.10 39.15 20.16
N THR A 84 44.97 39.22 18.84
CA THR A 84 43.71 39.54 18.14
C THR A 84 43.45 38.56 17.00
N LEU A 85 42.19 38.19 16.79
CA LEU A 85 41.73 37.35 15.69
C LEU A 85 41.30 38.21 14.48
N ASN A 86 41.78 37.88 13.29
CA ASN A 86 41.28 38.42 12.02
C ASN A 86 40.99 37.26 11.05
N GLY A 87 39.70 37.05 10.74
CA GLY A 87 39.24 35.88 10.00
C GLY A 87 39.61 34.59 10.74
N ALA A 88 40.44 33.75 10.11
CA ALA A 88 40.94 32.50 10.69
C ALA A 88 42.33 32.65 11.36
N THR A 89 42.95 33.84 11.35
CA THR A 89 44.33 34.03 11.82
C THR A 89 44.37 34.82 13.12
N PHE A 90 44.86 34.19 14.19
CA PHE A 90 45.10 34.83 15.48
C PHE A 90 46.56 35.28 15.59
N THR A 91 46.79 36.56 15.81
CA THR A 91 48.14 37.13 15.95
C THR A 91 48.36 37.57 17.40
N THR A 92 49.41 37.07 18.06
CA THR A 92 49.74 37.44 19.45
C THR A 92 50.25 38.87 19.55
N ALA A 93 50.20 39.46 20.74
CA ALA A 93 51.01 40.64 21.03
C ALA A 93 52.52 40.27 21.08
N SER A 94 53.38 41.27 21.30
CA SER A 94 54.81 41.05 21.54
C SER A 94 55.02 40.13 22.75
N ILE A 95 55.73 39.02 22.56
CA ILE A 95 55.91 37.99 23.58
C ILE A 95 57.05 38.35 24.53
N SER A 96 56.76 38.43 25.82
CA SER A 96 57.75 38.67 26.89
C SER A 96 57.81 37.56 27.96
N ALA A 97 56.94 36.54 27.84
CA ALA A 97 56.89 35.35 28.67
C ALA A 97 56.14 34.22 27.92
N ALA A 98 56.29 32.97 28.35
CA ALA A 98 55.49 31.86 27.83
C ALA A 98 53.99 32.09 28.10
N CYS A 99 53.15 31.80 27.12
CA CYS A 99 51.70 32.01 27.21
C CYS A 99 50.95 30.99 26.35
N THR A 100 49.64 30.87 26.59
CA THR A 100 48.78 29.94 25.85
C THR A 100 47.73 30.71 25.06
N VAL A 101 47.50 30.31 23.82
CA VAL A 101 46.38 30.72 22.98
C VAL A 101 45.33 29.62 23.00
N THR A 102 44.09 29.96 23.35
CA THR A 102 42.97 29.02 23.44
C THR A 102 41.89 29.41 22.44
N ALA A 103 41.56 28.51 21.51
CA ALA A 103 40.44 28.65 20.58
C ALA A 103 39.22 27.86 21.09
N GLY A 104 38.06 28.50 21.12
CA GLY A 104 36.76 27.91 21.41
C GLY A 104 35.83 27.98 20.21
N PHE A 105 34.98 26.96 20.06
CA PHE A 105 34.03 26.83 18.95
C PHE A 105 32.62 26.63 19.50
N GLU A 106 31.63 27.08 18.74
CA GLU A 106 30.21 26.85 19.02
C GLU A 106 29.55 26.17 17.83
N GLN A 107 28.56 25.33 18.09
CA GLN A 107 27.82 24.61 17.07
C GLN A 107 26.82 25.56 16.40
N LEU A 108 26.77 25.55 15.06
CA LEU A 108 25.79 26.32 14.30
C LEU A 108 24.40 25.67 14.42
N PRO A 109 23.31 26.46 14.46
CA PRO A 109 21.96 25.91 14.43
C PRO A 109 21.71 25.20 13.11
N VAL A 110 21.19 23.97 13.17
CA VAL A 110 20.78 23.20 11.99
C VAL A 110 19.52 23.84 11.42
N ALA A 111 19.50 24.09 10.10
CA ALA A 111 18.29 24.61 9.45
C ALA A 111 17.17 23.57 9.50
N THR A 112 16.01 23.95 10.04
CA THR A 112 14.83 23.11 10.10
C THR A 112 13.68 23.70 9.29
N SER A 113 12.67 22.87 9.04
CA SER A 113 11.49 23.19 8.27
C SER A 113 10.28 22.45 8.83
N LEU A 114 9.10 23.08 8.80
CA LEU A 114 7.89 22.52 9.41
C LEU A 114 7.13 21.60 8.46
N LEU A 115 6.73 20.43 8.95
CA LEU A 115 5.72 19.56 8.37
C LEU A 115 4.44 19.71 9.19
N ASN A 116 3.40 20.27 8.58
CA ASN A 116 2.12 20.49 9.25
C ASN A 116 1.11 19.41 8.88
N GLY A 117 0.19 19.12 9.79
CA GLY A 117 -0.95 18.26 9.52
C GLY A 117 -1.92 18.22 10.69
N LYS A 118 -2.85 17.27 10.62
CA LYS A 118 -3.86 17.04 11.66
C LYS A 118 -3.92 15.58 12.07
N VAL A 119 -4.20 15.35 13.35
CA VAL A 119 -4.59 14.06 13.93
C VAL A 119 -6.11 13.98 13.97
N ILE A 120 -6.71 13.13 13.13
CA ILE A 120 -8.17 13.07 12.91
C ILE A 120 -8.72 11.75 13.42
N ASP A 121 -9.23 11.80 14.65
CA ASP A 121 -10.10 10.82 15.30
C ASP A 121 -10.95 11.65 16.27
N GLY A 122 -11.94 12.37 15.73
CA GLY A 122 -12.61 13.46 16.44
C GLY A 122 -11.70 14.63 16.82
N TYR A 123 -10.68 14.97 16.01
CA TYR A 123 -9.57 15.89 16.36
C TYR A 123 -8.92 15.61 17.73
N VAL A 124 -7.74 14.99 17.71
CA VAL A 124 -7.07 14.60 18.95
C VAL A 124 -5.98 15.59 19.33
N SER A 125 -6.10 16.19 20.52
CA SER A 125 -5.07 17.03 21.16
C SER A 125 -4.35 16.30 22.30
N GLY A 126 -3.06 16.59 22.48
CA GLY A 126 -2.21 15.93 23.47
C GLY A 126 -1.62 14.59 23.01
N ALA A 127 -1.69 14.28 21.72
CA ALA A 127 -1.08 13.07 21.14
C ALA A 127 0.32 13.35 20.60
N THR A 128 1.24 12.41 20.75
CA THR A 128 2.63 12.56 20.27
C THR A 128 2.72 12.10 18.83
N VAL A 129 3.06 13.01 17.92
CA VAL A 129 3.28 12.74 16.49
C VAL A 129 4.78 12.58 16.24
N TRP A 130 5.21 11.50 15.58
CA TRP A 130 6.64 11.23 15.34
C TRP A 130 6.89 10.47 14.04
N LEU A 131 8.07 10.66 13.45
CA LEU A 131 8.46 10.07 12.16
C LEU A 131 9.39 8.88 12.36
N ASP A 132 8.92 7.67 12.00
CA ASP A 132 9.68 6.42 12.10
C ASP A 132 10.67 6.28 10.94
N ILE A 133 11.89 6.79 11.14
CA ILE A 133 12.93 6.85 10.12
C ILE A 133 13.59 5.48 9.94
N ASN A 134 13.75 4.72 11.03
CA ASN A 134 14.43 3.44 11.00
C ASN A 134 13.49 2.24 10.77
N GLY A 135 12.18 2.45 10.77
CA GLY A 135 11.16 1.46 10.47
C GLY A 135 10.93 0.45 11.60
N ASN A 136 11.27 0.77 12.85
CA ASN A 136 11.15 -0.12 14.00
C ASN A 136 9.80 0.00 14.73
N GLY A 137 8.99 1.03 14.43
CA GLY A 137 7.72 1.31 15.09
C GLY A 137 7.85 1.73 16.57
N VAL A 138 9.01 2.25 16.99
CA VAL A 138 9.28 2.73 18.35
C VAL A 138 9.96 4.10 18.28
N PRO A 139 9.44 5.14 18.98
CA PRO A 139 10.03 6.47 18.93
C PRO A 139 11.44 6.47 19.55
N ASP A 140 12.42 6.90 18.75
CA ASP A 140 13.82 7.01 19.16
C ASP A 140 14.28 8.47 19.34
N GLU A 141 15.37 8.70 20.10
CA GLU A 141 15.91 10.06 20.35
C GLU A 141 16.30 10.83 19.06
N ASN A 142 16.63 10.09 17.99
CA ASN A 142 17.03 10.69 16.70
C ASN A 142 15.84 10.93 15.76
N GLU A 143 14.62 10.59 16.19
CA GLU A 143 13.41 10.74 15.41
C GLU A 143 12.68 12.01 15.81
N PRO A 144 12.31 12.86 14.84
CA PRO A 144 11.61 14.09 15.13
C PRO A 144 10.22 13.77 15.66
N SER A 145 9.82 14.45 16.73
CA SER A 145 8.49 14.34 17.33
C SER A 145 7.92 15.71 17.73
N THR A 146 6.60 15.78 17.87
CA THR A 146 5.85 16.95 18.33
C THR A 146 4.57 16.49 19.02
N VAL A 147 3.84 17.39 19.66
CA VAL A 147 2.54 17.08 20.30
C VAL A 147 1.43 17.80 19.56
N SER A 148 0.33 17.11 19.28
CA SER A 148 -0.85 17.70 18.68
C SER A 148 -1.53 18.67 19.65
N ILE A 149 -2.04 19.76 19.13
CA ILE A 149 -2.73 20.81 19.87
C ILE A 149 -4.22 20.82 19.51
N THR A 150 -4.93 21.89 19.89
CA THR A 150 -6.36 22.10 19.59
C THR A 150 -6.68 21.86 18.11
N ALA A 151 -7.87 21.31 17.80
CA ALA A 151 -8.28 20.91 16.45
C ALA A 151 -7.34 19.88 15.80
N GLY A 152 -6.61 19.12 16.63
CA GLY A 152 -5.68 18.07 16.22
C GLY A 152 -4.44 18.56 15.47
N ASP A 153 -4.18 19.87 15.42
CA ASP A 153 -3.07 20.43 14.65
C ASP A 153 -1.71 19.97 15.19
N TYR A 154 -0.77 19.69 14.30
CA TYR A 154 0.62 19.47 14.66
C TYR A 154 1.57 20.17 13.69
N ALA A 155 2.75 20.53 14.20
CA ALA A 155 3.84 21.07 13.42
C ALA A 155 5.13 20.36 13.83
N LEU A 156 5.66 19.53 12.92
CA LEU A 156 6.85 18.71 13.13
C LEU A 156 8.06 19.41 12.52
N GLU A 157 9.05 19.75 13.34
CA GLU A 157 10.30 20.35 12.88
C GLU A 157 11.25 19.28 12.34
N LEU A 158 11.73 19.47 11.11
CA LEU A 158 12.57 18.51 10.39
C LEU A 158 13.83 19.16 9.85
N THR A 159 14.98 18.50 9.99
CA THR A 159 16.18 18.81 9.20
C THR A 159 15.98 18.47 7.72
N GLU A 160 16.92 18.88 6.86
CA GLU A 160 16.87 18.53 5.43
C GLU A 160 16.90 17.01 5.20
N GLU A 161 17.73 16.27 5.94
CA GLU A 161 17.83 14.82 5.85
C GLU A 161 16.56 14.11 6.34
N GLN A 162 16.00 14.56 7.46
CA GLN A 162 14.75 14.01 8.00
C GLN A 162 13.56 14.30 7.06
N ARG A 163 13.53 15.47 6.43
CA ARG A 163 12.49 15.82 5.45
C ARG A 163 12.53 14.91 4.22
N ALA A 164 13.72 14.52 3.77
CA ALA A 164 13.86 13.57 2.65
C ALA A 164 13.23 12.20 2.97
N CYS A 165 13.10 11.85 4.24
CA CYS A 165 12.46 10.61 4.68
C CYS A 165 10.94 10.63 4.73
N VAL A 166 10.29 11.81 4.73
CA VAL A 166 8.82 11.91 4.86
C VAL A 166 8.03 11.05 3.86
N PRO A 167 8.41 10.94 2.57
CA PRO A 167 7.71 10.07 1.61
C PRO A 167 7.93 8.57 1.85
N TYR A 168 8.96 8.20 2.62
CA TYR A 168 9.45 6.83 2.78
C TYR A 168 9.36 6.30 4.21
N ALA A 169 8.99 7.15 5.17
CA ALA A 169 8.86 6.81 6.58
C ALA A 169 7.39 6.87 7.01
N THR A 170 7.06 6.05 8.02
CA THR A 170 5.72 6.06 8.62
C THR A 170 5.64 7.22 9.59
N LEU A 171 4.52 7.94 9.58
CA LEU A 171 4.23 8.94 10.61
C LEU A 171 3.27 8.33 11.62
N TYR A 172 3.73 8.16 12.85
CA TYR A 172 2.95 7.59 13.95
C TYR A 172 2.37 8.67 14.84
N VAL A 173 1.29 8.33 15.51
CA VAL A 173 0.65 9.13 16.55
C VAL A 173 0.34 8.23 17.74
N ASP A 174 1.00 8.49 18.86
CA ASP A 174 0.68 7.85 20.13
C ASP A 174 -0.32 8.73 20.87
N VAL A 175 -1.52 8.20 21.08
CA VAL A 175 -2.59 8.87 21.82
C VAL A 175 -2.61 8.32 23.25
N PRO A 176 -2.10 9.07 24.25
CA PRO A 176 -2.05 8.62 25.63
C PRO A 176 -3.41 8.75 26.34
N VAL A 177 -3.52 8.08 27.50
CA VAL A 177 -4.61 8.38 28.43
C VAL A 177 -4.51 9.84 28.88
N GLY A 178 -5.62 10.58 28.84
CA GLY A 178 -5.67 12.01 29.15
C GLY A 178 -5.47 12.93 27.95
N ALA A 179 -5.23 12.39 26.75
CA ALA A 179 -5.45 13.13 25.51
C ALA A 179 -6.95 13.46 25.36
N VAL A 180 -7.26 14.48 24.56
CA VAL A 180 -8.65 14.91 24.32
C VAL A 180 -8.98 14.72 22.84
N ASP A 181 -9.96 13.87 22.61
CA ASP A 181 -10.70 13.74 21.36
C ASP A 181 -11.94 14.65 21.47
N GLU A 182 -12.14 15.57 20.53
CA GLU A 182 -13.22 16.55 20.55
C GLU A 182 -14.62 15.91 20.36
N ASP A 183 -14.71 14.70 19.78
CA ASP A 183 -15.96 13.95 19.62
C ASP A 183 -16.28 13.12 20.88
N SER A 184 -15.29 12.39 21.41
CA SER A 184 -15.49 11.39 22.46
C SER A 184 -15.08 11.85 23.87
N GLY A 185 -14.38 12.98 23.98
CA GLY A 185 -13.89 13.56 25.21
C GLY A 185 -12.50 13.02 25.61
N GLU A 186 -12.27 12.83 26.91
CA GLU A 186 -10.99 12.35 27.40
C GLU A 186 -10.74 10.89 26.97
N VAL A 187 -9.57 10.64 26.38
CA VAL A 187 -9.14 9.30 25.98
C VAL A 187 -8.85 8.46 27.23
N THR A 188 -9.64 7.40 27.42
CA THR A 188 -9.53 6.52 28.60
C THR A 188 -8.62 5.31 28.40
N ALA A 189 -8.22 5.00 27.17
CA ALA A 189 -7.32 3.90 26.84
C ALA A 189 -6.35 4.36 25.75
N ALA A 190 -5.05 4.19 25.98
CA ALA A 190 -4.05 4.59 25.01
C ALA A 190 -4.12 3.74 23.73
N TYR A 191 -3.91 4.37 22.58
CA TYR A 191 -3.88 3.72 21.28
C TYR A 191 -2.90 4.44 20.35
N GLN A 192 -2.61 3.81 19.22
CA GLN A 192 -1.68 4.35 18.22
C GLN A 192 -2.36 4.42 16.86
N MET A 193 -2.12 5.52 16.14
CA MET A 193 -2.49 5.69 14.73
C MET A 193 -1.24 5.84 13.87
N ALA A 194 -1.39 5.58 12.58
CA ALA A 194 -0.31 5.66 11.62
C ALA A 194 -0.81 6.21 10.29
N ARG A 195 0.07 6.94 9.62
CA ARG A 195 -0.04 7.29 8.22
C ARG A 195 1.08 6.58 7.47
N PRO A 196 0.75 5.74 6.47
CA PRO A 196 1.74 4.99 5.72
C PRO A 196 2.67 5.93 4.96
N ALA A 197 3.86 5.42 4.61
CA ALA A 197 4.74 6.09 3.66
C ALA A 197 4.01 6.35 2.33
N GLN A 198 4.20 7.56 1.78
CA GLN A 198 3.46 8.08 0.63
C GLN A 198 4.17 7.85 -0.72
N PHE A 199 5.16 6.95 -0.80
CA PHE A 199 5.91 6.54 -2.01
C PHE A 199 5.59 7.33 -3.30
N GLN A 200 6.48 8.22 -3.71
CA GLN A 200 6.31 8.96 -4.96
C GLN A 200 6.16 7.99 -6.16
N PRO A 201 5.16 8.19 -7.04
CA PRO A 201 4.27 9.34 -7.15
C PRO A 201 2.85 9.02 -6.63
N LEU A 202 2.64 8.86 -5.33
CA LEU A 202 1.29 9.02 -4.78
C LEU A 202 1.05 10.51 -4.59
N ASP A 203 0.48 11.15 -5.62
CA ASP A 203 -0.05 12.53 -5.56
C ASP A 203 -1.46 12.55 -4.96
N GLU A 204 -1.68 11.75 -3.91
CA GLU A 204 -2.94 11.73 -3.19
C GLU A 204 -2.83 12.68 -2.01
N ALA A 205 -3.19 13.95 -2.22
CA ALA A 205 -3.42 14.91 -1.14
C ALA A 205 -4.35 14.35 -0.03
N ALA A 206 -5.16 13.34 -0.38
CA ALA A 206 -6.05 12.59 0.49
C ALA A 206 -5.32 11.79 1.61
N LEU A 207 -4.07 11.36 1.41
CA LEU A 207 -3.30 10.61 2.42
C LEU A 207 -2.52 11.53 3.38
N LEU A 208 -2.81 12.82 3.45
CA LEU A 208 -2.07 13.77 4.31
C LEU A 208 -2.42 13.62 5.80
N HIS A 209 -3.66 13.25 6.10
CA HIS A 209 -4.17 13.17 7.47
C HIS A 209 -3.89 11.82 8.13
N ILE A 210 -3.65 11.84 9.44
CA ILE A 210 -3.49 10.62 10.22
C ILE A 210 -4.87 10.29 10.79
N SER A 211 -5.41 9.12 10.44
CA SER A 211 -6.74 8.69 10.88
C SER A 211 -6.81 7.19 11.19
N PRO A 212 -7.89 6.70 11.81
CA PRO A 212 -8.13 5.26 11.96
C PRO A 212 -8.08 4.51 10.63
N LEU A 213 -8.50 5.15 9.52
CA LEU A 213 -8.51 4.54 8.20
C LEU A 213 -7.10 4.36 7.62
N THR A 214 -6.26 5.41 7.68
CA THR A 214 -4.86 5.31 7.22
C THR A 214 -4.07 4.30 8.05
N SER A 215 -4.41 4.17 9.33
CA SER A 215 -3.78 3.22 10.25
C SER A 215 -4.07 1.77 9.85
N VAL A 216 -5.32 1.47 9.50
CA VAL A 216 -5.73 0.12 9.07
C VAL A 216 -5.13 -0.24 7.73
N LEU A 217 -5.10 0.71 6.80
CA LEU A 217 -4.42 0.56 5.51
C LEU A 217 -2.94 0.21 5.72
N TRP A 218 -2.27 0.91 6.62
CA TRP A 218 -0.86 0.66 6.93
C TRP A 218 -0.62 -0.73 7.54
N GLN A 219 -1.47 -1.17 8.47
CA GLN A 219 -1.38 -2.50 9.06
C GLN A 219 -1.48 -3.62 8.00
N GLN A 220 -2.35 -3.45 7.00
CA GLN A 220 -2.49 -4.41 5.90
C GLN A 220 -1.20 -4.50 5.08
N VAL A 221 -0.60 -3.36 4.76
CA VAL A 221 0.65 -3.24 4.01
C VAL A 221 1.82 -3.87 4.76
N GLN A 222 2.02 -3.52 6.04
CA GLN A 222 3.11 -4.06 6.88
C GLN A 222 3.09 -5.59 6.94
N ALA A 223 1.89 -6.17 7.01
CA ALA A 223 1.74 -7.61 7.12
C ALA A 223 2.07 -8.36 5.82
N GLN A 224 1.73 -7.78 4.66
CA GLN A 224 2.13 -8.32 3.36
C GLN A 224 3.65 -8.33 3.21
N LEU A 225 4.29 -7.24 3.63
CA LEU A 225 5.75 -7.08 3.56
C LEU A 225 6.48 -8.06 4.49
N SER A 226 5.93 -8.26 5.69
CA SER A 226 6.45 -9.24 6.65
C SER A 226 6.40 -10.67 6.09
N ASN A 227 5.34 -11.04 5.36
CA ASN A 227 5.20 -12.36 4.74
C ASN A 227 6.19 -12.62 3.60
N ASN A 228 6.68 -11.57 2.92
CA ASN A 228 7.67 -11.67 1.85
C ASN A 228 9.12 -11.73 2.36
N GLY A 229 9.33 -11.83 3.68
CA GLY A 229 10.66 -11.90 4.29
C GLY A 229 11.45 -10.58 4.23
N GLN A 230 10.78 -9.46 3.93
CA GLN A 230 11.42 -8.14 3.89
C GLN A 230 11.42 -7.54 5.30
N GLN A 231 12.60 -7.36 5.87
CA GLN A 231 12.76 -7.08 7.31
C GLN A 231 13.00 -5.61 7.69
N SER A 232 13.14 -4.67 6.74
CA SER A 232 13.29 -3.26 7.09
C SER A 232 12.48 -2.35 6.19
N LEU A 233 11.52 -1.67 6.79
CA LEU A 233 10.76 -0.55 6.20
C LEU A 233 11.39 0.80 6.58
N SER A 234 12.70 0.81 6.85
CA SER A 234 13.42 2.06 7.10
C SER A 234 13.38 2.96 5.88
N CYS A 235 13.40 4.27 6.11
CA CYS A 235 13.53 5.28 5.07
C CYS A 235 14.70 4.95 4.12
N ALA A 236 15.87 4.62 4.68
CA ALA A 236 17.07 4.31 3.89
C ALA A 236 16.89 3.07 3.00
N ALA A 237 16.26 2.00 3.51
CA ALA A 237 16.00 0.79 2.74
C ALA A 237 15.01 1.06 1.59
N LEU A 238 13.96 1.83 1.85
CA LEU A 238 12.93 2.16 0.88
C LEU A 238 13.44 3.14 -0.19
N MET A 239 14.29 4.09 0.18
CA MET A 239 14.99 4.96 -0.79
C MET A 239 15.94 4.18 -1.69
N ALA A 240 16.60 3.14 -1.16
CA ALA A 240 17.53 2.30 -1.92
C ALA A 240 16.83 1.25 -2.79
N ASN A 241 15.59 0.88 -2.47
CA ASN A 241 14.84 -0.18 -3.15
C ASN A 241 13.57 0.36 -3.82
N SER A 242 13.74 0.92 -5.01
CA SER A 242 12.63 1.48 -5.80
C SER A 242 11.57 0.46 -6.18
N GLU A 243 11.92 -0.83 -6.31
CA GLU A 243 10.97 -1.89 -6.65
C GLU A 243 10.02 -2.18 -5.48
N LEU A 244 10.56 -2.24 -4.26
CA LEU A 244 9.76 -2.38 -3.04
C LEU A 244 8.78 -1.20 -2.87
N GLY A 245 9.24 0.02 -3.11
CA GLY A 245 8.37 1.21 -3.07
C GLY A 245 7.20 1.12 -4.06
N VAL A 246 7.42 0.59 -5.27
CA VAL A 246 6.37 0.37 -6.27
C VAL A 246 5.40 -0.73 -5.84
N GLN A 247 5.90 -1.83 -5.28
CA GLN A 247 5.05 -2.93 -4.78
C GLN A 247 4.11 -2.44 -3.66
N ILE A 248 4.64 -1.67 -2.71
CA ILE A 248 3.84 -1.09 -1.63
C ILE A 248 2.82 -0.10 -2.18
N SER A 249 3.23 0.78 -3.09
CA SER A 249 2.33 1.74 -3.74
C SER A 249 1.17 1.05 -4.47
N ASN A 250 1.44 -0.07 -5.14
CA ASN A 250 0.41 -0.84 -5.84
C ASN A 250 -0.57 -1.52 -4.87
N GLU A 251 -0.10 -2.06 -3.74
CA GLU A 251 -0.98 -2.66 -2.72
C GLU A 251 -1.89 -1.58 -2.09
N VAL A 252 -1.32 -0.42 -1.74
CA VAL A 252 -2.09 0.72 -1.23
C VAL A 252 -3.16 1.14 -2.23
N LYS A 253 -2.80 1.28 -3.51
CA LYS A 253 -3.74 1.62 -4.58
C LYS A 253 -4.85 0.58 -4.75
N ASP A 254 -4.53 -0.70 -4.70
CA ASP A 254 -5.52 -1.78 -4.84
C ASP A 254 -6.57 -1.73 -3.71
N ILE A 255 -6.13 -1.52 -2.47
CA ILE A 255 -7.03 -1.38 -1.31
C ILE A 255 -7.93 -0.15 -1.47
N ILE A 256 -7.35 0.99 -1.85
CA ILE A 256 -8.11 2.24 -2.07
C ILE A 256 -9.13 2.05 -3.19
N GLN A 257 -8.70 1.57 -4.36
CA GLN A 257 -9.58 1.37 -5.52
C GLN A 257 -10.70 0.37 -5.24
N THR A 258 -10.40 -0.72 -4.53
CA THR A 258 -11.39 -1.71 -4.12
C THR A 258 -12.43 -1.09 -3.19
N THR A 259 -12.00 -0.25 -2.25
CA THR A 259 -12.88 0.47 -1.32
C THR A 259 -13.75 1.49 -2.06
N VAL A 260 -13.13 2.32 -2.90
CA VAL A 260 -13.83 3.32 -3.73
C VAL A 260 -14.86 2.65 -4.63
N SER A 261 -14.50 1.59 -5.33
CA SER A 261 -15.41 0.88 -6.23
C SER A 261 -16.56 0.22 -5.49
N LYS A 262 -16.34 -0.26 -4.25
CA LYS A 262 -17.38 -0.93 -3.45
C LYS A 262 -18.44 0.06 -2.97
N TYR A 263 -18.01 1.18 -2.39
CA TYR A 263 -18.91 2.19 -1.83
C TYR A 263 -19.33 3.25 -2.87
N ASN A 264 -18.70 3.25 -4.05
CA ASN A 264 -18.84 4.25 -5.10
C ASN A 264 -18.62 5.69 -4.60
N ILE A 265 -17.63 5.87 -3.72
CA ILE A 265 -17.24 7.17 -3.15
C ILE A 265 -15.77 7.39 -3.46
N ALA A 266 -15.44 8.55 -4.00
CA ALA A 266 -14.08 8.90 -4.37
C ALA A 266 -13.14 8.92 -3.15
N ALA A 267 -11.86 8.56 -3.37
CA ALA A 267 -10.87 8.43 -2.30
C ALA A 267 -10.68 9.74 -1.51
N ASP A 268 -10.66 10.89 -2.19
CA ASP A 268 -10.56 12.21 -1.58
C ASP A 268 -11.68 12.48 -0.56
N LYS A 269 -12.88 11.98 -0.82
CA LYS A 269 -13.99 12.01 0.15
C LYS A 269 -13.79 11.02 1.28
N ILE A 270 -13.34 9.80 1.00
CA ILE A 270 -13.15 8.74 2.03
C ILE A 270 -12.06 9.12 3.05
N PHE A 271 -11.03 9.84 2.63
CA PHE A 271 -9.94 10.30 3.50
C PHE A 271 -10.03 11.79 3.85
N ALA A 272 -11.19 12.42 3.61
CA ALA A 272 -11.40 13.82 3.92
C ALA A 272 -11.40 14.08 5.43
N ASP A 273 -11.14 15.34 5.79
CA ASP A 273 -11.51 15.87 7.10
C ASP A 273 -13.04 16.07 7.14
N PHE A 274 -13.75 15.02 7.54
CA PHE A 274 -15.22 15.02 7.61
C PHE A 274 -15.78 16.04 8.58
N ILE A 275 -15.02 16.38 9.63
CA ILE A 275 -15.41 17.35 10.65
C ILE A 275 -15.41 18.76 10.04
N ALA A 276 -14.36 19.11 9.30
CA ALA A 276 -14.32 20.37 8.56
C ALA A 276 -15.38 20.48 7.46
N ALA A 277 -15.82 19.33 6.90
CA ALA A 277 -16.79 19.27 5.82
C ALA A 277 -18.26 19.29 6.28
N ASP A 278 -18.55 19.11 7.57
CA ASP A 278 -19.90 18.99 8.14
C ASP A 278 -20.76 17.91 7.44
N ASP A 279 -20.14 16.77 7.10
CA ASP A 279 -20.77 15.66 6.37
C ASP A 279 -20.91 14.41 7.28
N GLU A 280 -21.93 14.45 8.15
CA GLU A 280 -22.23 13.37 9.10
C GLU A 280 -22.46 12.01 8.40
N ALA A 281 -23.08 12.01 7.22
CA ALA A 281 -23.37 10.77 6.49
C ALA A 281 -22.07 10.10 6.01
N SER A 282 -21.15 10.89 5.45
CA SER A 282 -19.83 10.38 5.05
C SER A 282 -18.97 10.00 6.26
N TYR A 283 -19.09 10.71 7.38
CA TYR A 283 -18.41 10.35 8.64
C TYR A 283 -18.84 8.97 9.16
N GLN A 284 -20.15 8.73 9.30
CA GLN A 284 -20.67 7.42 9.75
C GLN A 284 -20.27 6.29 8.80
N LEU A 285 -20.31 6.55 7.49
CA LEU A 285 -19.86 5.58 6.51
C LEU A 285 -18.36 5.30 6.63
N ALA A 286 -17.53 6.31 6.83
CA ALA A 286 -16.09 6.13 7.05
C ALA A 286 -15.81 5.28 8.29
N GLN A 287 -16.55 5.49 9.40
CA GLN A 287 -16.44 4.64 10.59
C GLN A 287 -16.78 3.17 10.29
N SER A 288 -17.87 2.91 9.56
CA SER A 288 -18.21 1.55 9.11
C SER A 288 -17.13 0.97 8.20
N ILE A 289 -16.60 1.74 7.26
CA ILE A 289 -15.48 1.30 6.39
C ILE A 289 -14.28 0.87 7.23
N VAL A 290 -13.86 1.69 8.20
CA VAL A 290 -12.73 1.37 9.11
C VAL A 290 -12.99 0.08 9.86
N LYS A 291 -14.19 -0.08 10.43
CA LYS A 291 -14.59 -1.27 11.18
C LYS A 291 -14.54 -2.53 10.30
N GLY A 292 -15.09 -2.45 9.09
CA GLY A 292 -15.06 -3.54 8.11
C GLY A 292 -13.64 -3.89 7.67
N LEU A 293 -12.79 -2.91 7.40
CA LEU A 293 -11.40 -3.12 6.99
C LEU A 293 -10.56 -3.77 8.10
N LYS A 294 -10.76 -3.39 9.37
CA LYS A 294 -10.11 -4.03 10.54
C LYS A 294 -10.46 -5.52 10.62
N ALA A 295 -11.75 -5.85 10.57
CA ALA A 295 -12.22 -7.23 10.62
C ALA A 295 -11.75 -8.05 9.41
N THR A 296 -11.81 -7.45 8.21
CA THR A 296 -11.31 -8.04 6.97
C THR A 296 -9.86 -8.45 7.08
N TYR A 297 -9.00 -7.55 7.57
CA TYR A 297 -7.58 -7.83 7.73
C TYR A 297 -7.33 -8.99 8.70
N ALA A 298 -7.91 -8.92 9.90
CA ALA A 298 -7.73 -9.95 10.93
C ALA A 298 -8.15 -11.34 10.42
N TYR A 299 -9.30 -11.40 9.72
CA TYR A 299 -9.81 -12.66 9.19
C TYR A 299 -8.99 -13.19 8.00
N LYS A 300 -8.53 -12.31 7.09
CA LYS A 300 -7.69 -12.72 5.95
C LYS A 300 -6.37 -13.36 6.42
N GLN A 301 -5.80 -12.91 7.54
CA GLN A 301 -4.61 -13.53 8.12
C GLN A 301 -4.88 -14.93 8.66
N GLN A 302 -6.04 -15.14 9.30
CA GLN A 302 -6.47 -16.47 9.72
C GLN A 302 -6.67 -17.40 8.51
N LEU A 303 -7.32 -16.93 7.45
CA LEU A 303 -7.53 -17.70 6.22
C LEU A 303 -6.21 -18.14 5.58
N ARG A 304 -5.20 -17.26 5.54
CA ARG A 304 -3.87 -17.61 5.02
C ARG A 304 -3.20 -18.72 5.81
N GLN A 305 -3.34 -18.72 7.14
CA GLN A 305 -2.82 -19.79 8.00
C GLN A 305 -3.58 -21.10 7.83
N GLN A 306 -4.90 -21.03 7.66
CA GLN A 306 -5.77 -22.19 7.49
C GLN A 306 -5.69 -22.81 6.08
N HIS A 307 -5.40 -21.99 5.07
CA HIS A 307 -5.36 -22.39 3.66
C HIS A 307 -4.03 -22.00 2.99
N PRO A 308 -2.89 -22.59 3.42
CA PRO A 308 -1.57 -22.23 2.88
C PRO A 308 -1.40 -22.58 1.39
N THR A 309 -2.27 -23.43 0.85
CA THR A 309 -2.28 -23.83 -0.57
C THR A 309 -3.28 -23.04 -1.43
N ALA A 310 -3.96 -22.04 -0.87
CA ALA A 310 -4.84 -21.18 -1.65
C ALA A 310 -4.00 -20.25 -2.54
N ASN A 311 -4.29 -20.25 -3.83
CA ASN A 311 -3.64 -19.39 -4.81
C ASN A 311 -4.09 -17.93 -4.67
N TYR A 312 -5.32 -17.72 -4.22
CA TYR A 312 -5.91 -16.41 -4.03
C TYR A 312 -6.94 -16.44 -2.91
N ILE A 313 -6.91 -15.40 -2.08
CA ILE A 313 -7.84 -15.21 -0.96
C ILE A 313 -8.39 -13.80 -1.04
N ARG A 314 -9.71 -13.69 -1.22
CA ARG A 314 -10.47 -12.45 -1.05
C ARG A 314 -11.36 -12.62 0.18
N SER A 315 -11.38 -11.63 1.06
CA SER A 315 -12.39 -11.53 2.11
C SER A 315 -12.71 -10.06 2.31
N GLN A 316 -13.98 -9.73 2.58
CA GLN A 316 -14.44 -8.36 2.80
C GLN A 316 -15.60 -8.34 3.79
N PHE A 317 -15.50 -7.49 4.81
CA PHE A 317 -16.59 -7.15 5.73
C PHE A 317 -17.17 -5.78 5.37
N TYR A 318 -18.49 -5.69 5.23
CA TYR A 318 -19.15 -4.46 4.80
C TYR A 318 -20.62 -4.40 5.24
N GLN A 319 -21.18 -3.18 5.22
CA GLN A 319 -22.62 -2.92 5.32
C GLN A 319 -23.12 -2.28 4.02
N GLY A 320 -24.44 -2.31 3.81
CA GLY A 320 -25.10 -1.48 2.80
C GLY A 320 -24.82 -1.92 1.37
N SER A 321 -25.61 -2.87 0.89
CA SER A 321 -25.57 -3.28 -0.52
C SER A 321 -26.95 -3.65 -1.05
N ASP A 322 -27.07 -3.96 -2.34
CA ASP A 322 -28.28 -4.56 -2.91
C ASP A 322 -28.79 -5.79 -2.12
N ILE A 323 -27.88 -6.43 -1.36
CA ILE A 323 -28.12 -7.62 -0.54
C ILE A 323 -29.08 -7.31 0.62
N ASP A 324 -29.04 -6.11 1.19
CA ASP A 324 -29.93 -5.70 2.29
C ASP A 324 -31.40 -5.87 1.89
N ASN A 325 -31.72 -5.42 0.68
CA ASN A 325 -33.06 -5.51 0.12
C ASN A 325 -33.36 -6.92 -0.42
N LYS A 326 -32.41 -7.56 -1.11
CA LYS A 326 -32.60 -8.89 -1.72
C LYS A 326 -32.82 -9.98 -0.66
N ASN A 327 -32.21 -9.86 0.51
CA ASN A 327 -32.18 -10.92 1.51
C ASN A 327 -32.97 -10.61 2.78
N ALA A 328 -33.72 -9.50 2.81
CA ALA A 328 -34.50 -9.05 3.97
C ALA A 328 -33.64 -8.81 5.24
N TYR A 329 -32.47 -8.21 5.05
CA TYR A 329 -31.49 -7.93 6.11
C TYR A 329 -31.11 -6.44 6.10
N PRO A 330 -32.00 -5.54 6.55
CA PRO A 330 -31.71 -4.11 6.53
C PRO A 330 -30.53 -3.78 7.45
N GLN A 331 -29.54 -3.05 6.94
CA GLN A 331 -28.38 -2.55 7.71
C GLN A 331 -27.51 -3.65 8.32
N ALA A 332 -27.56 -4.86 7.76
CA ALA A 332 -26.76 -5.96 8.26
C ALA A 332 -25.28 -5.83 7.88
N TRP A 333 -24.44 -6.46 8.70
CA TRP A 333 -23.06 -6.71 8.35
C TRP A 333 -22.94 -8.01 7.56
N TYR A 334 -22.14 -7.97 6.50
CA TYR A 334 -21.83 -9.12 5.68
C TYR A 334 -20.34 -9.40 5.67
N ARG A 335 -19.99 -10.68 5.54
CA ARG A 335 -18.65 -11.12 5.13
C ARG A 335 -18.77 -11.91 3.84
N ASP A 336 -18.08 -11.46 2.79
CA ASP A 336 -17.89 -12.17 1.52
C ASP A 336 -16.46 -12.70 1.47
N THR A 337 -16.31 -14.01 1.39
CA THR A 337 -15.02 -14.70 1.29
C THR A 337 -14.97 -15.54 0.02
N MET A 338 -13.85 -15.51 -0.68
CA MET A 338 -13.56 -16.35 -1.85
C MET A 338 -12.14 -16.91 -1.72
N LEU A 339 -12.03 -18.24 -1.82
CA LEU A 339 -10.76 -18.95 -1.85
C LEU A 339 -10.61 -19.60 -3.22
N SER A 340 -9.49 -19.40 -3.89
CA SER A 340 -9.19 -20.05 -5.17
C SER A 340 -8.02 -21.01 -5.01
N PHE A 341 -8.13 -22.16 -5.69
CA PHE A 341 -7.13 -23.21 -5.77
C PHE A 341 -6.92 -23.59 -7.25
N ASP A 342 -5.89 -24.38 -7.56
CA ASP A 342 -5.68 -24.87 -8.94
C ASP A 342 -6.85 -25.74 -9.42
N THR A 343 -7.48 -26.46 -8.48
CA THR A 343 -8.53 -27.44 -8.74
C THR A 343 -9.94 -26.89 -8.52
N GLY A 344 -10.12 -25.57 -8.38
CA GLY A 344 -11.44 -24.98 -8.17
C GLY A 344 -11.43 -23.78 -7.23
N TYR A 345 -12.57 -23.52 -6.61
CA TYR A 345 -12.72 -22.40 -5.68
C TYR A 345 -13.88 -22.62 -4.72
N SER A 346 -13.90 -21.86 -3.63
CA SER A 346 -15.06 -21.75 -2.74
C SER A 346 -15.44 -20.30 -2.52
N THR A 347 -16.73 -20.04 -2.35
CA THR A 347 -17.27 -18.73 -2.00
C THR A 347 -18.20 -18.87 -0.81
N GLU A 348 -18.17 -17.89 0.07
CA GLU A 348 -19.03 -17.81 1.23
C GLU A 348 -19.50 -16.36 1.41
N LEU A 349 -20.82 -16.17 1.53
CA LEU A 349 -21.45 -14.94 1.99
C LEU A 349 -22.23 -15.26 3.25
N VAL A 350 -21.92 -14.55 4.32
CA VAL A 350 -22.58 -14.69 5.62
C VAL A 350 -23.04 -13.34 6.15
N LYS A 351 -24.08 -13.36 6.97
CA LYS A 351 -24.46 -12.27 7.87
C LYS A 351 -23.63 -12.38 9.14
N MET A 352 -23.03 -11.27 9.55
CA MET A 352 -22.26 -11.15 10.79
C MET A 352 -23.06 -10.45 11.87
N ASN A 353 -22.68 -10.66 13.14
CA ASN A 353 -23.13 -9.82 14.25
C ASN A 353 -22.52 -8.41 14.13
N ASN A 354 -22.98 -7.48 14.97
CA ASN A 354 -22.50 -6.10 14.93
C ASN A 354 -21.01 -5.98 15.31
N GLU A 355 -20.49 -6.92 16.10
CA GLU A 355 -19.10 -6.96 16.55
C GLU A 355 -18.16 -7.55 15.49
N LEU A 356 -18.70 -8.13 14.41
CA LEU A 356 -17.97 -8.81 13.33
C LEU A 356 -17.16 -10.03 13.79
N THR A 357 -17.55 -10.62 14.91
CA THR A 357 -16.87 -11.76 15.53
C THR A 357 -17.58 -13.08 15.28
N GLU A 358 -18.89 -13.06 15.02
CA GLU A 358 -19.72 -14.26 14.92
C GLU A 358 -20.57 -14.26 13.65
N VAL A 359 -20.66 -15.42 13.01
CA VAL A 359 -21.57 -15.67 11.89
C VAL A 359 -22.98 -15.85 12.46
N VAL A 360 -23.90 -14.97 12.09
CA VAL A 360 -25.32 -15.04 12.45
C VAL A 360 -26.06 -15.98 11.51
N ARG A 361 -25.72 -15.95 10.21
CA ARG A 361 -26.43 -16.71 9.18
C ARG A 361 -25.57 -16.93 7.94
N GLU A 362 -25.52 -18.15 7.44
CA GLU A 362 -25.03 -18.46 6.11
C GLU A 362 -26.07 -18.07 5.04
N ILE A 363 -25.66 -17.21 4.11
CA ILE A 363 -26.55 -16.70 3.06
C ILE A 363 -26.29 -17.45 1.75
N TYR A 364 -25.02 -17.61 1.40
CA TYR A 364 -24.63 -18.26 0.16
C TYR A 364 -23.29 -18.97 0.35
N LEU A 365 -23.25 -20.26 0.07
CA LEU A 365 -22.05 -21.09 0.08
C LEU A 365 -21.93 -21.75 -1.28
N ARG A 366 -20.73 -21.65 -1.87
CA ARG A 366 -20.39 -22.31 -3.13
C ARG A 366 -19.13 -23.12 -2.96
N GLU A 367 -19.18 -24.36 -3.42
CA GLU A 367 -18.00 -25.18 -3.70
C GLU A 367 -17.94 -25.47 -5.18
N ASN A 368 -16.80 -25.19 -5.81
CA ASN A 368 -16.55 -25.49 -7.20
C ASN A 368 -15.29 -26.35 -7.31
N ILE A 369 -15.39 -27.45 -8.04
CA ILE A 369 -14.27 -28.35 -8.33
C ILE A 369 -14.08 -28.40 -9.86
N LYS A 370 -12.83 -28.28 -10.30
CA LYS A 370 -12.42 -28.36 -11.70
C LYS A 370 -11.53 -29.58 -11.91
N THR A 371 -11.82 -30.31 -12.98
CA THR A 371 -11.05 -31.48 -13.42
C THR A 371 -10.87 -31.47 -14.93
N THR A 372 -9.80 -32.06 -15.44
CA THR A 372 -9.62 -32.29 -16.88
C THR A 372 -10.77 -33.13 -17.45
N TRP A 373 -11.22 -32.79 -18.66
CA TRP A 373 -12.32 -33.48 -19.34
C TRP A 373 -12.07 -33.50 -20.85
N GLY A 374 -11.46 -34.57 -21.35
CA GLY A 374 -10.94 -34.62 -22.71
C GLY A 374 -9.92 -33.50 -22.94
N ASP A 375 -10.09 -32.74 -24.01
CA ASP A 375 -9.30 -31.54 -24.31
C ASP A 375 -9.76 -30.28 -23.54
N GLY A 376 -10.80 -30.41 -22.72
CA GLY A 376 -11.39 -29.31 -21.97
C GLY A 376 -11.32 -29.49 -20.45
N VAL A 377 -12.18 -28.73 -19.77
CA VAL A 377 -12.31 -28.71 -18.31
C VAL A 377 -13.76 -28.95 -17.92
N LEU A 378 -13.99 -29.92 -17.04
CA LEU A 378 -15.24 -30.10 -16.31
C LEU A 378 -15.18 -29.30 -15.02
N SER A 379 -16.25 -28.58 -14.73
CA SER A 379 -16.49 -27.87 -13.50
C SER A 379 -17.76 -28.40 -12.84
N GLN A 380 -17.70 -28.77 -11.58
CA GLN A 380 -18.86 -29.18 -10.78
C GLN A 380 -19.03 -28.21 -9.63
N THR A 381 -20.23 -27.65 -9.51
CA THR A 381 -20.57 -26.63 -8.52
C THR A 381 -21.66 -27.17 -7.61
N LYS A 382 -21.53 -26.90 -6.31
CA LYS A 382 -22.57 -27.06 -5.31
C LYS A 382 -22.83 -25.71 -4.69
N ASP A 383 -24.09 -25.30 -4.70
CA ASP A 383 -24.55 -24.06 -4.11
C ASP A 383 -25.57 -24.35 -3.02
N ILE A 384 -25.38 -23.68 -1.89
CA ILE A 384 -26.33 -23.64 -0.78
C ILE A 384 -26.66 -22.18 -0.56
N TYR A 385 -27.93 -21.80 -0.65
CA TYR A 385 -28.32 -20.42 -0.43
C TYR A 385 -29.64 -20.30 0.31
N SER A 386 -29.77 -19.23 1.07
CA SER A 386 -30.98 -18.88 1.80
C SER A 386 -31.22 -17.38 1.65
N TYR A 387 -32.25 -17.06 0.88
CA TYR A 387 -32.69 -15.69 0.65
C TYR A 387 -34.06 -15.49 1.31
N GLY A 388 -34.29 -14.33 1.92
CA GLY A 388 -35.58 -13.98 2.53
C GLY A 388 -35.62 -13.98 4.07
N GLY A 389 -34.50 -13.72 4.74
CA GLY A 389 -34.45 -13.55 6.19
C GLY A 389 -33.92 -14.76 6.97
N ASP A 390 -33.77 -14.61 8.29
CA ASP A 390 -33.12 -15.61 9.15
C ASP A 390 -33.92 -16.93 9.24
N ASP A 391 -35.22 -16.89 8.98
CA ASP A 391 -36.15 -18.04 9.04
C ASP A 391 -36.36 -18.74 7.69
N ALA A 392 -35.74 -18.25 6.61
CA ALA A 392 -35.88 -18.87 5.30
C ALA A 392 -35.25 -20.27 5.25
N GLU A 393 -35.83 -21.18 4.45
CA GLU A 393 -35.19 -22.46 4.18
C GLU A 393 -33.93 -22.27 3.31
N TYR A 394 -33.05 -23.28 3.31
CA TYR A 394 -31.93 -23.36 2.39
C TYR A 394 -32.36 -24.06 1.11
N SER A 395 -31.92 -23.54 -0.02
CA SER A 395 -31.97 -24.19 -1.32
C SER A 395 -30.61 -24.78 -1.66
N CYS A 396 -30.61 -26.05 -2.06
CA CYS A 396 -29.45 -26.86 -2.36
C CYS A 396 -29.45 -27.17 -3.85
N THR A 397 -28.54 -26.58 -4.62
CA THR A 397 -28.48 -26.78 -6.07
C THR A 397 -27.09 -27.23 -6.48
N ASN A 398 -27.03 -28.15 -7.43
CA ASN A 398 -25.80 -28.53 -8.08
C ASN A 398 -25.86 -28.10 -9.53
N SER A 399 -24.70 -27.78 -10.11
CA SER A 399 -24.58 -27.55 -11.55
C SER A 399 -23.25 -28.10 -12.04
N GLU A 400 -23.19 -28.44 -13.31
CA GLU A 400 -21.96 -28.84 -13.98
C GLU A 400 -21.74 -28.00 -15.22
N ALA A 401 -20.49 -27.88 -15.65
CA ALA A 401 -20.15 -27.23 -16.89
C ALA A 401 -18.94 -27.90 -17.53
N VAL A 402 -18.94 -28.04 -18.85
CA VAL A 402 -17.76 -28.35 -19.63
C VAL A 402 -17.37 -27.15 -20.47
N SER A 403 -16.07 -26.91 -20.59
CA SER A 403 -15.55 -25.80 -21.38
C SER A 403 -14.28 -26.18 -22.13
N VAL A 404 -14.07 -25.56 -23.28
CA VAL A 404 -12.88 -25.73 -24.14
C VAL A 404 -12.45 -24.39 -24.70
N ILE A 405 -11.16 -24.22 -24.97
CA ILE A 405 -10.63 -23.05 -25.67
C ILE A 405 -10.14 -23.50 -27.04
N VAL A 406 -10.69 -22.91 -28.11
CA VAL A 406 -10.29 -23.17 -29.49
C VAL A 406 -9.99 -21.84 -30.18
N ASN A 407 -8.77 -21.68 -30.70
CA ASN A 407 -8.30 -20.45 -31.36
C ASN A 407 -8.52 -19.17 -30.54
N GLY A 408 -8.35 -19.25 -29.21
CA GLY A 408 -8.53 -18.12 -28.29
C GLY A 408 -9.98 -17.80 -27.92
N ILE A 409 -10.96 -18.60 -28.36
CA ILE A 409 -12.38 -18.48 -27.99
C ILE A 409 -12.71 -19.60 -27.00
N SER A 410 -13.27 -19.23 -25.85
CA SER A 410 -13.77 -20.19 -24.87
C SER A 410 -15.24 -20.50 -25.15
N TYR A 411 -15.57 -21.79 -25.21
CA TYR A 411 -16.93 -22.29 -25.39
C TYR A 411 -17.32 -23.11 -24.17
N GLY A 412 -18.54 -22.95 -23.68
CA GLY A 412 -19.04 -23.65 -22.51
C GLY A 412 -20.46 -24.14 -22.66
N LEU A 413 -20.75 -25.29 -22.06
CA LEU A 413 -22.08 -25.81 -21.82
C LEU A 413 -22.22 -26.08 -20.33
N SER A 414 -23.29 -25.59 -19.72
CA SER A 414 -23.60 -25.84 -18.32
C SER A 414 -25.03 -26.37 -18.15
N ASN A 415 -25.22 -27.28 -17.20
CA ASN A 415 -26.52 -27.78 -16.81
C ASN A 415 -26.76 -27.51 -15.34
N ASP A 416 -27.96 -27.05 -15.03
CA ASP A 416 -28.46 -27.11 -13.66
C ASP A 416 -28.91 -28.54 -13.34
N GLY A 417 -28.66 -28.95 -12.11
CA GLY A 417 -29.31 -30.08 -11.46
C GLY A 417 -30.66 -29.70 -10.86
N SER A 418 -31.43 -30.69 -10.44
CA SER A 418 -32.61 -30.50 -9.60
C SER A 418 -32.24 -29.77 -8.29
N SER A 419 -33.15 -28.98 -7.73
CA SER A 419 -32.97 -28.36 -6.40
C SER A 419 -33.55 -29.22 -5.27
N ALA A 420 -32.99 -29.13 -4.07
CA ALA A 420 -33.58 -29.62 -2.83
C ALA A 420 -33.71 -28.48 -1.81
N THR A 421 -34.61 -28.60 -0.82
CA THR A 421 -34.70 -27.67 0.31
C THR A 421 -34.28 -28.32 1.62
N ALA A 422 -33.75 -27.52 2.54
CA ALA A 422 -33.29 -27.99 3.85
C ALA A 422 -33.46 -26.92 4.93
N ALA A 423 -33.65 -27.34 6.19
CA ALA A 423 -33.76 -26.41 7.33
C ALA A 423 -32.39 -25.89 7.81
N SER A 424 -31.29 -26.54 7.43
CA SER A 424 -29.93 -26.15 7.79
C SER A 424 -28.92 -26.51 6.70
N VAL A 425 -27.77 -25.82 6.69
CA VAL A 425 -26.64 -26.10 5.79
C VAL A 425 -26.21 -27.58 5.89
N ALA A 426 -26.12 -28.13 7.10
CA ALA A 426 -25.69 -29.52 7.30
C ALA A 426 -26.65 -30.56 6.72
N GLN A 427 -27.94 -30.22 6.56
CA GLN A 427 -28.96 -31.08 5.97
C GLN A 427 -29.09 -30.89 4.45
N CYS A 428 -28.34 -29.96 3.88
CA CYS A 428 -28.44 -29.58 2.49
C CYS A 428 -27.71 -30.58 1.59
N VAL A 429 -28.41 -31.67 1.24
CA VAL A 429 -27.85 -32.76 0.44
C VAL A 429 -28.49 -32.78 -0.95
N ASN A 430 -27.68 -32.50 -1.96
CA ASN A 430 -28.04 -32.66 -3.37
C ASN A 430 -26.89 -33.37 -4.10
N THR A 431 -27.20 -34.40 -4.88
CA THR A 431 -26.22 -35.18 -5.64
C THR A 431 -26.45 -35.19 -7.14
N SER A 432 -27.58 -34.66 -7.63
CA SER A 432 -27.92 -34.69 -9.05
C SER A 432 -27.29 -33.53 -9.79
N PHE A 433 -26.61 -33.81 -10.90
CA PHE A 433 -26.15 -32.79 -11.86
C PHE A 433 -27.02 -32.74 -13.12
N SER A 434 -28.13 -33.49 -13.12
CA SER A 434 -29.06 -33.61 -14.24
C SER A 434 -30.50 -33.24 -13.87
N ASN A 435 -31.34 -33.14 -14.90
CA ASN A 435 -32.78 -32.85 -14.81
C ASN A 435 -33.14 -31.51 -14.15
N GLY A 436 -32.21 -30.55 -14.10
CA GLY A 436 -32.54 -29.18 -13.70
C GLY A 436 -33.27 -28.41 -14.80
N PRO A 437 -33.98 -27.33 -14.45
CA PRO A 437 -34.88 -26.61 -15.35
C PRO A 437 -34.17 -25.86 -16.48
N TYR A 438 -32.86 -25.61 -16.35
CA TYR A 438 -32.11 -24.80 -17.29
C TYR A 438 -30.83 -25.48 -17.77
N LYS A 439 -30.45 -25.10 -18.99
CA LYS A 439 -29.15 -25.31 -19.61
C LYS A 439 -28.62 -23.96 -20.05
N TYR A 440 -27.30 -23.81 -20.07
CA TYR A 440 -26.66 -22.60 -20.53
C TYR A 440 -25.58 -22.91 -21.54
N TYR A 441 -25.43 -22.03 -22.50
CA TYR A 441 -24.23 -21.95 -23.31
C TYR A 441 -23.51 -20.64 -23.04
N SER A 442 -22.18 -20.69 -23.02
CA SER A 442 -21.35 -19.51 -22.85
C SER A 442 -20.27 -19.43 -23.92
N VAL A 443 -19.99 -18.23 -24.40
CA VAL A 443 -18.86 -17.97 -25.30
C VAL A 443 -18.11 -16.73 -24.84
N ASP A 444 -16.81 -16.85 -24.64
CA ASP A 444 -15.91 -15.74 -24.29
C ASP A 444 -14.84 -15.60 -25.38
N TYR A 445 -14.62 -14.37 -25.85
CA TYR A 445 -13.64 -14.08 -26.90
C TYR A 445 -13.07 -12.67 -26.76
N VAL A 446 -11.94 -12.43 -27.43
CA VAL A 446 -11.32 -11.10 -27.53
C VAL A 446 -11.22 -10.73 -29.00
N GLU A 447 -11.68 -9.53 -29.34
CA GLU A 447 -11.58 -8.97 -30.69
C GLU A 447 -11.13 -7.50 -30.58
N ASN A 448 -10.08 -7.13 -31.33
CA ASN A 448 -9.51 -5.77 -31.32
C ASN A 448 -9.19 -5.24 -29.89
N ALA A 449 -8.65 -6.13 -29.04
CA ALA A 449 -8.35 -5.88 -27.62
C ALA A 449 -9.56 -5.53 -26.74
N VAL A 450 -10.78 -5.84 -27.19
CA VAL A 450 -12.02 -5.75 -26.39
C VAL A 450 -12.45 -7.16 -26.02
N GLY A 451 -12.75 -7.39 -24.74
CA GLY A 451 -13.26 -8.67 -24.26
C GLY A 451 -14.77 -8.76 -24.41
N TYR A 452 -15.27 -9.93 -24.78
CA TYR A 452 -16.69 -10.19 -24.97
C TYR A 452 -17.11 -11.47 -24.27
N HIS A 453 -18.34 -11.45 -23.76
CA HIS A 453 -18.98 -12.59 -23.11
C HIS A 453 -20.40 -12.72 -23.63
N THR A 454 -20.82 -13.93 -23.97
CA THR A 454 -22.21 -14.25 -24.33
C THR A 454 -22.70 -15.40 -23.47
N ARG A 455 -23.91 -15.28 -22.96
CA ARG A 455 -24.62 -16.35 -22.25
C ARG A 455 -26.01 -16.53 -22.83
N PHE A 456 -26.32 -17.76 -23.21
CA PHE A 456 -27.66 -18.20 -23.59
C PHE A 456 -28.30 -18.95 -22.43
N VAL A 457 -29.55 -18.64 -22.10
CA VAL A 457 -30.37 -19.35 -21.12
C VAL A 457 -31.40 -20.18 -21.88
N ILE A 458 -31.39 -21.48 -21.64
CA ILE A 458 -32.20 -22.46 -22.37
C ILE A 458 -33.08 -23.17 -21.34
N ALA A 459 -34.35 -22.78 -21.29
CA ALA A 459 -35.34 -23.39 -20.41
C ALA A 459 -35.87 -24.70 -20.98
N ALA A 460 -36.34 -25.60 -20.10
CA ALA A 460 -36.80 -26.95 -20.45
C ALA A 460 -37.92 -27.03 -21.51
N ASP A 461 -38.65 -25.94 -21.72
CA ASP A 461 -39.74 -25.80 -22.68
C ASP A 461 -39.30 -25.33 -24.08
N THR A 462 -38.04 -24.92 -24.24
CA THR A 462 -37.46 -24.55 -25.55
C THR A 462 -37.04 -25.78 -26.36
N ALA A 463 -37.06 -25.69 -27.69
CA ALA A 463 -36.58 -26.75 -28.57
C ALA A 463 -35.08 -27.01 -28.39
N GLU A 464 -34.31 -25.95 -28.16
CA GLU A 464 -32.86 -26.01 -27.95
C GLU A 464 -32.47 -26.82 -26.71
N TYR A 465 -33.36 -26.94 -25.72
CA TYR A 465 -33.11 -27.75 -24.54
C TYR A 465 -32.90 -29.24 -24.87
N GLN A 466 -33.49 -29.72 -25.98
CA GLN A 466 -33.34 -31.09 -26.47
C GLN A 466 -32.01 -31.30 -27.23
N THR A 467 -31.38 -30.22 -27.72
CA THR A 467 -30.03 -30.27 -28.30
C THR A 467 -29.05 -30.69 -27.21
N PHE A 468 -28.15 -31.63 -27.48
CA PHE A 468 -27.21 -32.17 -26.49
C PHE A 468 -27.89 -32.83 -25.27
N VAL A 469 -29.00 -33.56 -25.45
CA VAL A 469 -29.70 -34.26 -24.35
C VAL A 469 -28.79 -35.21 -23.55
N GLN A 470 -27.79 -35.80 -24.21
CA GLN A 470 -26.81 -36.72 -23.60
C GLN A 470 -25.71 -36.01 -22.80
N TRP A 471 -25.58 -34.68 -22.94
CA TRP A 471 -24.57 -33.85 -22.26
C TRP A 471 -25.06 -33.43 -20.87
N ARG A 472 -25.32 -34.42 -20.03
CA ARG A 472 -25.68 -34.31 -18.61
C ARG A 472 -24.97 -35.39 -17.82
N ASP A 473 -24.75 -35.20 -16.53
CA ASP A 473 -23.92 -36.07 -15.69
C ASP A 473 -22.57 -36.35 -16.39
N LEU A 474 -21.85 -35.27 -16.71
CA LEU A 474 -20.72 -35.24 -17.64
C LEU A 474 -19.47 -35.92 -17.09
N LYS A 475 -19.36 -36.12 -15.77
CA LYS A 475 -18.14 -36.60 -15.08
C LYS A 475 -17.45 -37.80 -15.74
N THR A 476 -18.21 -38.74 -16.28
CA THR A 476 -17.66 -39.98 -16.88
C THR A 476 -17.79 -40.02 -18.41
N LYS A 477 -18.07 -38.88 -19.06
CA LYS A 477 -18.43 -38.82 -20.49
C LYS A 477 -17.37 -38.18 -21.39
N ALA A 478 -16.17 -37.90 -20.87
CA ALA A 478 -15.07 -37.30 -21.63
C ALA A 478 -14.63 -38.13 -22.85
N GLU A 479 -14.76 -39.46 -22.78
CA GLU A 479 -14.37 -40.36 -23.88
C GLU A 479 -15.50 -40.58 -24.91
N THR A 480 -16.73 -40.19 -24.59
CA THR A 480 -17.92 -40.50 -25.41
C THR A 480 -18.56 -39.28 -26.04
N LEU A 481 -18.19 -38.07 -25.61
CA LEU A 481 -18.70 -36.80 -26.11
C LEU A 481 -17.54 -35.95 -26.63
N ASP A 482 -17.76 -35.28 -27.76
CA ASP A 482 -16.74 -34.46 -28.42
C ASP A 482 -17.04 -32.97 -28.28
N LEU A 483 -16.09 -32.21 -27.72
CA LEU A 483 -16.19 -30.74 -27.61
C LEU A 483 -16.24 -30.04 -28.97
N ALA A 484 -15.79 -30.69 -30.05
CA ALA A 484 -15.96 -30.18 -31.40
C ALA A 484 -17.43 -29.98 -31.79
N ASP A 485 -18.34 -30.83 -31.29
CA ASP A 485 -19.78 -30.68 -31.54
C ASP A 485 -20.30 -29.39 -30.90
N LEU A 486 -19.91 -29.13 -29.65
CA LEU A 486 -20.28 -27.91 -28.92
C LEU A 486 -19.75 -26.66 -29.63
N THR A 487 -18.47 -26.65 -30.02
CA THR A 487 -17.89 -25.49 -30.70
C THR A 487 -18.52 -25.24 -32.07
N THR A 488 -18.83 -26.30 -32.82
CA THR A 488 -19.52 -26.18 -34.13
C THR A 488 -20.93 -25.61 -33.95
N HIS A 489 -21.66 -26.08 -32.95
CA HIS A 489 -23.00 -25.59 -32.64
C HIS A 489 -22.98 -24.11 -32.25
N LEU A 490 -22.11 -23.74 -31.31
CA LEU A 490 -22.03 -22.37 -30.83
C LEU A 490 -21.48 -21.38 -31.86
N ASN A 491 -20.65 -21.81 -32.80
CA ASN A 491 -20.23 -20.95 -33.92
C ASN A 491 -21.40 -20.52 -34.82
N ASN A 492 -22.52 -21.25 -34.82
CA ASN A 492 -23.71 -20.92 -35.58
C ASN A 492 -24.84 -20.31 -34.72
N SER A 493 -24.56 -19.94 -33.48
CA SER A 493 -25.57 -19.45 -32.52
C SER A 493 -25.87 -17.95 -32.63
N GLY A 494 -25.05 -17.20 -33.38
CA GLY A 494 -25.05 -15.74 -33.34
C GLY A 494 -24.49 -15.20 -32.03
N TYR A 495 -23.41 -15.77 -31.51
CA TYR A 495 -22.85 -15.39 -30.21
C TYR A 495 -22.15 -14.04 -30.21
N LYS A 496 -21.76 -13.48 -31.37
CA LYS A 496 -21.01 -12.22 -31.36
C LYS A 496 -21.87 -11.06 -30.89
N PHE A 497 -21.23 -10.00 -30.39
CA PHE A 497 -21.87 -8.94 -29.64
C PHE A 497 -22.98 -8.20 -30.42
N ASP A 498 -22.83 -8.07 -31.73
CA ASP A 498 -23.77 -7.39 -32.62
C ASP A 498 -24.55 -8.34 -33.54
N GLU A 499 -24.34 -9.65 -33.43
CA GLU A 499 -25.12 -10.64 -34.19
C GLU A 499 -26.50 -10.86 -33.57
N GLU A 500 -27.48 -11.16 -34.42
CA GLU A 500 -28.77 -11.66 -33.95
C GLU A 500 -28.62 -13.07 -33.38
N VAL A 501 -29.37 -13.38 -32.33
CA VAL A 501 -29.35 -14.72 -31.71
C VAL A 501 -30.17 -15.67 -32.57
N LEU A 502 -29.57 -16.80 -32.95
CA LEU A 502 -30.16 -17.77 -33.88
C LEU A 502 -30.68 -19.04 -33.19
N LEU A 503 -30.43 -19.18 -31.89
CA LEU A 503 -30.90 -20.31 -31.08
C LEU A 503 -32.26 -20.01 -30.45
N ASP A 504 -33.08 -21.06 -30.28
CA ASP A 504 -34.35 -20.99 -29.53
C ASP A 504 -34.05 -20.97 -28.02
N VAL A 505 -33.83 -19.77 -27.48
CA VAL A 505 -33.42 -19.54 -26.09
C VAL A 505 -34.51 -18.80 -25.34
N SER A 506 -34.63 -19.05 -24.03
CA SER A 506 -35.59 -18.33 -23.20
C SER A 506 -35.12 -16.90 -22.91
N SER A 507 -33.81 -16.69 -22.74
CA SER A 507 -33.19 -15.37 -22.67
C SER A 507 -31.71 -15.41 -23.04
N TRP A 508 -31.10 -14.24 -23.29
CA TRP A 508 -29.69 -14.12 -23.58
C TRP A 508 -29.09 -12.82 -23.02
N HIS A 509 -27.80 -12.87 -22.74
CA HIS A 509 -26.99 -11.74 -22.29
C HIS A 509 -25.67 -11.70 -23.07
N LYS A 510 -25.34 -10.54 -23.65
CA LYS A 510 -24.06 -10.28 -24.32
C LYS A 510 -23.39 -9.09 -23.68
N ARG A 511 -22.11 -9.19 -23.33
CA ARG A 511 -21.35 -8.13 -22.68
C ARG A 511 -20.08 -7.83 -23.46
N SER A 512 -19.78 -6.55 -23.67
CA SER A 512 -18.45 -6.07 -24.05
C SER A 512 -17.72 -5.48 -22.85
N THR A 513 -16.40 -5.53 -22.86
CA THR A 513 -15.51 -4.90 -21.88
C THR A 513 -14.34 -4.28 -22.63
N ASP A 514 -14.31 -2.95 -22.68
CA ASP A 514 -13.30 -2.16 -23.38
C ASP A 514 -12.41 -1.45 -22.35
N ASP A 515 -11.16 -1.91 -22.26
CA ASP A 515 -10.13 -1.35 -21.38
C ASP A 515 -9.10 -0.51 -22.17
N ARG A 516 -9.37 -0.14 -23.43
CA ARG A 516 -8.40 0.56 -24.30
C ARG A 516 -8.25 2.04 -24.00
N THR A 517 -9.24 2.63 -23.34
CA THR A 517 -9.19 4.04 -22.91
C THR A 517 -8.80 4.14 -21.44
N THR A 518 -8.61 5.35 -20.93
CA THR A 518 -8.36 5.59 -19.50
C THR A 518 -9.46 5.05 -18.60
N ASN A 519 -10.69 4.95 -19.13
CA ASN A 519 -11.84 4.43 -18.42
C ASN A 519 -12.21 3.05 -18.98
N ARG A 520 -12.49 2.09 -18.09
CA ARG A 520 -13.06 0.80 -18.48
C ARG A 520 -14.54 0.99 -18.79
N VAL A 521 -14.97 0.56 -19.97
CA VAL A 521 -16.37 0.64 -20.40
C VAL A 521 -16.93 -0.76 -20.58
N GLN A 522 -18.01 -1.08 -19.87
CA GLN A 522 -18.76 -2.32 -20.08
C GLN A 522 -20.15 -2.00 -20.62
N VAL A 523 -20.57 -2.73 -21.66
CA VAL A 523 -21.93 -2.65 -22.20
C VAL A 523 -22.54 -4.04 -22.17
N GLY A 524 -23.62 -4.22 -21.42
CA GLY A 524 -24.43 -5.43 -21.38
C GLY A 524 -25.72 -5.25 -22.20
N LYS A 525 -25.93 -6.12 -23.18
CA LYS A 525 -27.17 -6.27 -23.92
C LYS A 525 -27.93 -7.45 -23.37
N PHE A 526 -29.22 -7.28 -23.12
CA PHE A 526 -30.09 -8.31 -22.56
C PHE A 526 -31.34 -8.44 -23.42
N SER A 527 -31.93 -9.64 -23.44
CA SER A 527 -33.20 -9.90 -24.13
C SER A 527 -34.44 -9.63 -23.27
N ASP A 528 -34.27 -9.68 -21.95
CA ASP A 528 -35.33 -9.72 -20.94
C ASP A 528 -35.34 -8.49 -20.01
N GLN A 529 -34.35 -7.60 -20.14
CA GLN A 529 -34.22 -6.38 -19.34
C GLN A 529 -33.53 -5.26 -20.15
N PRO A 530 -33.56 -4.00 -19.67
CA PRO A 530 -32.86 -2.89 -20.32
C PRO A 530 -31.36 -3.19 -20.48
N TRP A 531 -30.76 -2.65 -21.54
CA TRP A 531 -29.31 -2.72 -21.73
C TRP A 531 -28.63 -1.87 -20.66
N GLU A 532 -27.45 -2.29 -20.22
CA GLU A 532 -26.69 -1.62 -19.18
C GLU A 532 -25.34 -1.14 -19.71
N LYS A 533 -24.91 0.03 -19.25
CA LYS A 533 -23.58 0.57 -19.52
C LYS A 533 -22.94 1.06 -18.24
N LEU A 534 -21.79 0.48 -17.93
CA LEU A 534 -20.94 0.84 -16.80
C LEU A 534 -19.68 1.53 -17.35
N VAL A 535 -19.35 2.69 -16.78
CA VAL A 535 -18.11 3.42 -17.07
C VAL A 535 -17.37 3.58 -15.76
N TYR A 536 -16.25 2.86 -15.63
CA TYR A 536 -15.34 2.95 -14.50
C TYR A 536 -14.31 4.04 -14.77
N GLN A 537 -14.25 5.02 -13.87
CA GLN A 537 -13.37 6.16 -13.98
C GLN A 537 -11.98 5.82 -13.40
N ALA A 538 -10.96 6.60 -13.79
CA ALA A 538 -9.59 6.45 -13.28
C ALA A 538 -9.48 6.57 -11.74
N ASN A 539 -10.42 7.26 -11.09
CA ASN A 539 -10.48 7.38 -9.63
C ASN A 539 -11.14 6.18 -8.93
N GLY A 540 -11.54 5.13 -9.67
CA GLY A 540 -12.19 3.93 -9.14
C GLY A 540 -13.73 4.00 -9.02
N THR A 541 -14.33 5.19 -9.15
CA THR A 541 -15.80 5.34 -9.14
C THR A 541 -16.41 4.88 -10.46
N TYR A 542 -17.71 4.62 -10.48
CA TYR A 542 -18.41 4.24 -11.71
C TYR A 542 -19.77 4.89 -11.85
N SER A 543 -20.18 5.09 -13.10
CA SER A 543 -21.55 5.46 -13.47
C SER A 543 -22.24 4.26 -14.12
N LYS A 544 -23.50 4.01 -13.73
CA LYS A 544 -24.38 3.03 -14.36
C LYS A 544 -25.50 3.74 -15.11
N THR A 545 -25.64 3.44 -16.39
CA THR A 545 -26.75 3.93 -17.23
C THR A 545 -27.45 2.76 -17.90
N CYS A 546 -28.74 2.93 -18.18
CA CYS A 546 -29.59 1.93 -18.79
C CYS A 546 -30.22 2.46 -20.09
N SER A 547 -30.51 1.56 -21.01
CA SER A 547 -31.16 1.85 -22.29
C SER A 547 -32.32 0.87 -22.54
N THR A 548 -33.48 1.41 -22.89
CA THR A 548 -34.68 0.64 -23.27
C THR A 548 -34.96 0.69 -24.78
N ASP A 549 -34.12 1.37 -25.55
CA ASP A 549 -34.26 1.61 -27.00
C ASP A 549 -33.09 1.03 -27.80
N ASN A 550 -32.55 -0.11 -27.34
CA ASN A 550 -31.44 -0.83 -27.98
C ASN A 550 -30.18 0.03 -28.13
N GLY A 551 -29.86 0.81 -27.10
CA GLY A 551 -28.62 1.57 -27.00
C GLY A 551 -28.65 2.92 -27.72
N GLN A 552 -29.80 3.39 -28.23
CA GLN A 552 -29.92 4.70 -28.88
C GLN A 552 -29.84 5.85 -27.86
N SER A 553 -30.44 5.67 -26.68
CA SER A 553 -30.34 6.60 -25.55
C SER A 553 -29.96 5.87 -24.26
N TRP A 554 -29.20 6.56 -23.41
CA TRP A 554 -28.70 6.06 -22.14
C TRP A 554 -29.08 7.03 -21.03
N VAL A 555 -29.81 6.56 -20.03
CA VAL A 555 -30.27 7.34 -18.87
C VAL A 555 -29.83 6.66 -17.57
N ALA A 556 -29.98 7.32 -16.42
CA ALA A 556 -29.75 6.65 -15.13
C ALA A 556 -30.67 5.42 -15.02
N CYS A 557 -30.12 4.30 -14.54
CA CYS A 557 -30.93 3.12 -14.26
C CYS A 557 -31.88 3.42 -13.10
N ASN A 558 -33.14 3.01 -13.24
CA ASN A 558 -34.15 3.10 -12.19
C ASN A 558 -34.12 1.89 -11.26
#